data_AF-A0A843LJS2-F1
#
_entry.id   AF-A0A843LJS2-F1
#
_cell.length_a   1.000
_cell.length_b   1.000
_cell.length_c   1.000
_cell.angle_alpha   90.00
_cell.angle_beta   90.00
_cell.angle_gamma   90.00
#
_symmetry.space_group_name_H-M   'P 1'
#
loop_
_entity.id
_entity.type
_entity.pdbx_description
1 polymer ?
#
loop_
_entity_poly.entity_id
_entity_poly.type
_entity_poly.pdbx_seq_one_letter_code
_entity_poly.pdbx_strand_id
1 'polypeptide(L)'
;MELPFCEICLKTGMLCPGCTEKIKDGELNDVDLEIAKELYRLSQENKGLKDVKFKRSIKVGNLIIILIEAGEIGSIIGKGGNVIRGLSKRLNKKIRVIEESKDIKKVASDLLYPAKVYGINIVYMPDGSIIKRMRLGKEFEKKLPIAVNSVKEILFLITGEKVDIVFE
;
A
#
# COMPACT_ATOMS: atom_id res chain seq x y z
N MET A 1 -3.68 -10.90 -14.67
CA MET A 1 -3.30 -10.45 -13.32
C MET A 1 -1.83 -10.70 -13.23
N GLU A 2 -1.05 -9.72 -12.81
CA GLU A 2 0.40 -9.86 -12.69
C GLU A 2 0.75 -9.89 -11.20
N LEU A 3 1.47 -10.94 -10.81
CA LEU A 3 1.94 -11.15 -9.45
C LEU A 3 3.47 -11.30 -9.50
N PRO A 4 4.20 -10.91 -8.45
CA PRO A 4 5.66 -10.94 -8.46
C PRO A 4 6.23 -12.37 -8.26
N PHE A 5 5.35 -13.38 -8.12
CA PHE A 5 5.65 -14.79 -7.91
C PHE A 5 5.17 -15.66 -9.08
N CYS A 6 5.82 -16.81 -9.30
CA CYS A 6 5.41 -17.82 -10.28
C CYS A 6 4.03 -18.42 -9.99
N GLU A 7 3.19 -18.58 -11.01
CA GLU A 7 1.87 -19.22 -10.87
C GLU A 7 1.96 -20.64 -10.29
N ILE A 8 2.95 -21.44 -10.73
CA ILE A 8 3.17 -22.79 -10.21
C ILE A 8 3.39 -22.75 -8.69
N CYS A 9 4.19 -21.79 -8.21
CA CYS A 9 4.55 -21.65 -6.81
C CYS A 9 3.37 -21.19 -5.95
N LEU A 10 2.52 -20.33 -6.52
CA LEU A 10 1.27 -19.91 -5.89
C LEU A 10 0.25 -21.05 -5.82
N LYS A 11 0.22 -21.92 -6.83
CA LYS A 11 -0.69 -23.07 -6.92
C LYS A 11 -0.27 -24.25 -6.04
N THR A 12 1.01 -24.62 -6.03
CA THR A 12 1.53 -25.77 -5.27
C THR A 12 1.88 -25.41 -3.83
N GLY A 13 2.09 -24.13 -3.55
CA GLY A 13 2.58 -23.65 -2.26
C GLY A 13 4.09 -23.84 -2.05
N MET A 14 4.78 -24.53 -2.97
CA MET A 14 6.22 -24.75 -2.95
C MET A 14 6.94 -23.66 -3.73
N LEU A 15 7.91 -22.99 -3.09
CA LEU A 15 8.70 -21.95 -3.74
C LEU A 15 9.79 -22.56 -4.62
N CYS A 16 9.91 -22.06 -5.85
CA CYS A 16 11.06 -22.36 -6.70
C CYS A 16 12.31 -21.59 -6.21
N PRO A 17 13.52 -21.95 -6.70
CA PRO A 17 14.75 -21.23 -6.33
C PRO A 17 14.65 -19.72 -6.56
N GLY A 18 14.12 -19.28 -7.71
CA GLY A 18 14.02 -17.85 -8.03
C GLY A 18 13.07 -17.06 -7.12
N CYS A 19 11.93 -17.63 -6.70
CA CYS A 19 11.06 -16.94 -5.74
C CYS A 19 11.64 -16.94 -4.32
N THR A 20 12.42 -17.96 -3.99
CA THR A 20 13.13 -18.01 -2.70
C THR A 20 14.22 -16.94 -2.65
N GLU A 21 14.94 -16.73 -3.75
CA GLU A 21 15.97 -15.70 -3.89
C GLU A 21 15.39 -14.29 -3.75
N LYS A 22 14.28 -13.98 -4.42
CA LYS A 22 13.57 -12.69 -4.25
C LYS A 22 13.21 -12.37 -2.79
N ILE A 23 12.87 -13.39 -1.99
CA ILE A 23 12.57 -13.20 -0.56
C ILE A 23 13.87 -12.99 0.23
N LYS A 24 14.93 -13.76 -0.09
CA LYS A 24 16.24 -13.64 0.57
C LYS A 24 16.92 -12.30 0.32
N ASP A 25 16.80 -11.78 -0.89
CA ASP A 25 17.38 -10.49 -1.30
C ASP A 25 16.57 -9.29 -0.80
N GLY A 26 15.42 -9.55 -0.15
CA GLY A 26 14.55 -8.52 0.42
C GLY A 26 13.72 -7.76 -0.61
N GLU A 27 13.71 -8.18 -1.87
CA GLU A 27 12.81 -7.63 -2.89
C GLU A 27 11.34 -7.88 -2.54
N LEU A 28 11.07 -9.07 -1.98
CA LEU A 28 9.76 -9.51 -1.50
C LEU A 28 9.89 -10.07 -0.08
N ASN A 29 8.76 -10.21 0.61
CA ASN A 29 8.69 -10.78 1.95
C ASN A 29 7.61 -11.87 2.05
N ASP A 30 7.56 -12.58 3.19
CA ASP A 30 6.57 -13.65 3.41
C ASP A 30 5.12 -13.13 3.37
N VAL A 31 4.88 -11.88 3.77
CA VAL A 31 3.57 -11.25 3.68
C VAL A 31 3.16 -11.06 2.21
N ASP A 32 4.11 -10.69 1.34
CA ASP A 32 3.88 -10.58 -0.11
C ASP A 32 3.46 -11.92 -0.70
N LEU A 33 4.09 -13.02 -0.26
CA LEU A 33 3.76 -14.36 -0.69
C LEU A 33 2.35 -14.77 -0.25
N GLU A 34 1.98 -14.49 1.00
CA GLU A 34 0.63 -14.78 1.51
C GLU A 34 -0.44 -13.99 0.76
N ILE A 35 -0.20 -12.70 0.52
CA ILE A 35 -1.10 -11.83 -0.25
C ILE A 35 -1.22 -12.36 -1.68
N ALA A 36 -0.11 -12.67 -2.35
CA ALA A 36 -0.12 -13.17 -3.72
C ALA A 36 -0.86 -14.51 -3.84
N LYS A 37 -0.69 -15.43 -2.88
CA LYS A 37 -1.43 -16.70 -2.83
C LYS A 37 -2.94 -16.47 -2.71
N GLU A 38 -3.38 -15.56 -1.84
CA GLU A 38 -4.80 -15.28 -1.67
C GLU A 38 -5.39 -14.52 -2.87
N LEU A 39 -4.65 -13.56 -3.44
CA LEU A 39 -5.05 -12.87 -4.67
C LEU A 39 -5.22 -13.85 -5.84
N TYR A 40 -4.29 -14.80 -6.01
CA TYR A 40 -4.38 -15.85 -7.02
C TYR A 40 -5.60 -16.76 -6.83
N ARG A 41 -5.91 -17.12 -5.58
CA ARG A 41 -7.11 -17.91 -5.26
C ARG A 41 -8.38 -17.11 -5.61
N LEU A 42 -8.47 -15.87 -5.16
CA LEU A 42 -9.63 -15.00 -5.39
C LEU A 42 -9.81 -14.62 -6.86
N SER A 43 -8.75 -14.54 -7.65
CA SER A 43 -8.83 -14.24 -9.09
C SER A 43 -9.47 -15.38 -9.90
N GLN A 44 -9.43 -16.62 -9.40
CA GLN A 44 -10.15 -17.74 -10.02
C GLN A 44 -11.67 -17.58 -9.87
N GLU A 45 -12.11 -17.04 -8.73
CA GLU A 45 -13.52 -16.86 -8.39
C GLU A 45 -14.08 -15.52 -8.92
N ASN A 46 -13.21 -14.50 -9.10
CA ASN A 46 -13.62 -13.13 -9.44
C ASN A 46 -13.01 -12.64 -10.76
N LYS A 47 -13.82 -12.57 -11.83
CA LYS A 47 -13.37 -12.08 -13.15
C LYS A 47 -12.80 -10.65 -13.14
N GLY A 48 -13.18 -9.82 -12.16
CA GLY A 48 -12.73 -8.43 -12.05
C GLY A 48 -11.30 -8.25 -11.51
N LEU A 49 -10.64 -9.30 -11.00
CA LEU A 49 -9.25 -9.23 -10.53
C LEU A 49 -8.22 -9.45 -11.63
N LYS A 50 -8.67 -9.70 -12.87
CA LYS A 50 -7.76 -10.06 -13.97
C LYS A 50 -6.80 -8.95 -14.36
N ASP A 51 -7.14 -7.70 -14.09
CA ASP A 51 -6.33 -6.54 -14.51
C ASP A 51 -5.61 -5.90 -13.32
N VAL A 52 -5.26 -6.68 -12.30
CA VAL A 52 -4.49 -6.21 -11.14
C VAL A 52 -3.03 -6.64 -11.27
N LYS A 53 -2.12 -5.72 -10.96
CA LYS A 53 -0.68 -5.91 -10.93
C LYS A 53 -0.16 -5.59 -9.54
N PHE A 54 -0.07 -6.63 -8.72
CA PHE A 54 0.47 -6.53 -7.38
C PHE A 54 1.99 -6.44 -7.45
N LYS A 55 2.58 -5.45 -6.79
CA LYS A 55 4.04 -5.28 -6.76
C LYS A 55 4.66 -5.85 -5.49
N ARG A 56 4.25 -5.29 -4.35
CA ARG A 56 4.73 -5.65 -3.01
C ARG A 56 3.80 -5.08 -1.95
N SER A 57 4.07 -5.39 -0.70
CA SER A 57 3.36 -4.87 0.45
C SER A 57 4.31 -4.26 1.48
N ILE A 58 3.76 -3.33 2.26
CA ILE A 58 4.46 -2.70 3.39
C ILE A 58 3.63 -2.97 4.64
N LYS A 59 4.28 -3.45 5.70
CA LYS A 59 3.64 -3.71 7.00
C LYS A 59 4.10 -2.68 8.02
N VAL A 60 3.14 -1.93 8.58
CA VAL A 60 3.38 -0.98 9.67
C VAL A 60 2.39 -1.26 10.80
N GLY A 61 2.89 -1.77 11.91
CA GLY A 61 2.07 -2.20 13.05
C GLY A 61 1.02 -3.26 12.66
N ASN A 62 -0.26 -2.90 12.75
CA ASN A 62 -1.38 -3.78 12.38
C ASN A 62 -1.98 -3.48 10.98
N LEU A 63 -1.32 -2.62 10.21
CA LEU A 63 -1.73 -2.22 8.86
C LEU A 63 -0.80 -2.87 7.82
N ILE A 64 -1.40 -3.42 6.78
CA ILE A 64 -0.74 -3.85 5.56
C ILE A 64 -1.16 -2.88 4.44
N ILE A 65 -0.19 -2.33 3.75
CA ILE A 65 -0.37 -1.47 2.58
C ILE A 65 0.04 -2.30 1.36
N ILE A 66 -0.93 -2.57 0.48
CA ILE A 66 -0.71 -3.27 -0.79
C ILE A 66 -0.37 -2.22 -1.85
N LEU A 67 0.81 -2.33 -2.47
CA LEU A 67 1.23 -1.52 -3.59
C LEU A 67 0.85 -2.20 -4.90
N ILE A 68 0.15 -1.46 -5.76
CA ILE A 68 -0.23 -1.89 -7.10
C ILE A 68 0.29 -0.92 -8.17
N GLU A 69 0.20 -1.35 -9.43
CA GLU A 69 0.36 -0.43 -10.56
C GLU A 69 -0.82 0.57 -10.65
N ALA A 70 -0.57 1.72 -11.29
CA ALA A 70 -1.55 2.80 -11.38
C ALA A 70 -2.79 2.42 -12.22
N GLY A 71 -3.97 2.87 -11.79
CA GLY A 71 -5.24 2.67 -12.50
C GLY A 71 -6.05 1.46 -12.05
N GLU A 72 -5.57 0.68 -11.08
CA GLU A 72 -6.11 -0.65 -10.79
C GLU A 72 -6.76 -0.79 -9.39
N ILE A 73 -6.87 0.31 -8.62
CA ILE A 73 -7.38 0.30 -7.23
C ILE A 73 -8.78 -0.34 -7.15
N GLY A 74 -9.69 0.02 -8.05
CA GLY A 74 -11.06 -0.48 -8.02
C GLY A 74 -11.14 -2.01 -8.18
N SER A 75 -10.30 -2.56 -9.04
CA SER A 75 -10.26 -4.00 -9.38
C SER A 75 -9.79 -4.84 -8.19
N ILE A 76 -8.74 -4.40 -7.48
CA ILE A 76 -8.24 -5.09 -6.30
C ILE A 76 -9.13 -4.88 -5.06
N ILE A 77 -9.85 -3.76 -4.97
CA ILE A 77 -10.90 -3.60 -3.95
C ILE A 77 -11.99 -4.67 -4.15
N GLY A 78 -12.38 -4.88 -5.41
CA GLY A 78 -13.43 -5.82 -5.79
C GLY A 78 -14.83 -5.26 -5.52
N LYS A 79 -15.86 -5.94 -6.04
CA LYS A 79 -17.25 -5.48 -5.91
C LYS A 79 -17.65 -5.41 -4.43
N GLY A 80 -17.95 -4.20 -3.98
CA GLY A 80 -18.26 -3.91 -2.57
C GLY A 80 -17.08 -4.13 -1.62
N GLY A 81 -15.83 -4.22 -2.08
CA GLY A 81 -14.68 -4.47 -1.19
C GLY A 81 -14.52 -5.93 -0.76
N ASN A 82 -15.12 -6.89 -1.48
CA ASN A 82 -15.09 -8.31 -1.11
C ASN A 82 -13.67 -8.89 -1.05
N VAL A 83 -12.80 -8.51 -1.98
CA VAL A 83 -11.41 -9.00 -2.05
C VAL A 83 -10.62 -8.54 -0.83
N ILE A 84 -10.64 -7.24 -0.54
CA ILE A 84 -9.91 -6.66 0.59
C ILE A 84 -10.46 -7.18 1.92
N ARG A 85 -11.76 -7.41 2.02
CA ARG A 85 -12.36 -8.08 3.19
C ARG A 85 -11.87 -9.52 3.35
N GLY A 86 -11.75 -10.27 2.25
CA GLY A 86 -11.18 -11.62 2.24
C GLY A 86 -9.73 -11.64 2.73
N LEU A 87 -8.88 -10.79 2.15
CA LEU A 87 -7.48 -10.64 2.57
C LEU A 87 -7.37 -10.20 4.03
N SER A 88 -8.16 -9.22 4.45
CA SER A 88 -8.17 -8.70 5.83
C SER A 88 -8.53 -9.79 6.84
N LYS A 89 -9.55 -10.61 6.52
CA LYS A 89 -9.96 -11.76 7.35
C LYS A 89 -8.89 -12.84 7.39
N ARG A 90 -8.26 -13.16 6.25
CA ARG A 90 -7.23 -14.21 6.16
C ARG A 90 -5.95 -13.82 6.90
N LEU A 91 -5.53 -12.57 6.79
CA LEU A 91 -4.30 -12.06 7.42
C LEU A 91 -4.53 -11.56 8.85
N ASN A 92 -5.79 -11.34 9.25
CA ASN A 92 -6.17 -10.69 10.51
C ASN A 92 -5.49 -9.31 10.69
N LYS A 93 -5.45 -8.53 9.60
CA LYS A 93 -4.80 -7.21 9.54
C LYS A 93 -5.69 -6.21 8.81
N LYS A 94 -5.56 -4.93 9.18
CA LYS A 94 -6.16 -3.86 8.37
C LYS A 94 -5.41 -3.79 7.05
N ILE A 95 -6.12 -3.64 5.94
CA ILE A 95 -5.54 -3.56 4.61
C ILE A 95 -5.92 -2.23 3.97
N ARG A 96 -4.92 -1.58 3.37
CA ARG A 96 -5.12 -0.50 2.42
C ARG A 96 -4.43 -0.83 1.10
N VAL A 97 -4.98 -0.28 0.04
CA VAL A 97 -4.43 -0.38 -1.31
C VAL A 97 -4.05 1.02 -1.72
N ILE A 98 -2.87 1.17 -2.30
CA ILE A 98 -2.41 2.42 -2.88
C ILE A 98 -1.70 2.13 -4.20
N GLU A 99 -1.75 3.09 -5.12
CA GLU A 99 -0.94 3.02 -6.33
C GLU A 99 0.49 3.45 -6.02
N GLU A 100 1.46 2.65 -6.46
CA GLU A 100 2.86 3.02 -6.29
C GLU A 100 3.17 4.25 -7.14
N SER A 101 3.58 5.34 -6.48
CA SER A 101 3.89 6.61 -7.13
C SER A 101 4.95 7.36 -6.34
N LYS A 102 5.74 8.18 -7.04
CA LYS A 102 6.64 9.17 -6.43
C LYS A 102 5.91 10.46 -6.04
N ASP A 103 4.67 10.66 -6.49
CA ASP A 103 3.85 11.79 -6.08
C ASP A 103 3.29 11.56 -4.67
N ILE A 104 3.90 12.23 -3.70
CA ILE A 104 3.53 12.18 -2.29
C ILE A 104 2.05 12.54 -2.08
N LYS A 105 1.50 13.51 -2.83
CA LYS A 105 0.11 13.95 -2.66
C LYS A 105 -0.84 12.83 -3.06
N LYS A 106 -0.54 12.14 -4.16
CA LYS A 106 -1.30 10.98 -4.64
C LYS A 106 -1.25 9.84 -3.61
N VAL A 107 -0.05 9.43 -3.21
CA VAL A 107 0.15 8.35 -2.23
C VAL A 107 -0.56 8.66 -0.90
N ALA A 108 -0.44 9.90 -0.41
CA ALA A 108 -1.10 10.31 0.82
C ALA A 108 -2.63 10.32 0.69
N SER A 109 -3.16 10.73 -0.46
CA SER A 109 -4.61 10.75 -0.69
C SER A 109 -5.21 9.35 -0.65
N ASP A 110 -4.57 8.37 -1.28
CA ASP A 110 -4.99 6.97 -1.24
C ASP A 110 -4.86 6.39 0.17
N LEU A 111 -3.72 6.65 0.82
CA LEU A 111 -3.41 6.16 2.16
C LEU A 111 -4.36 6.71 3.23
N LEU A 112 -4.78 7.97 3.09
CA LEU A 112 -5.56 8.67 4.11
C LEU A 112 -7.06 8.70 3.81
N TYR A 113 -7.51 8.21 2.66
CA TYR A 113 -8.93 8.17 2.30
C TYR A 113 -9.80 7.65 3.46
N PRO A 114 -10.87 8.35 3.87
CA PRO A 114 -11.51 9.50 3.20
C PRO A 114 -10.99 10.90 3.61
N ALA A 115 -9.90 10.99 4.39
CA ALA A 115 -9.36 12.28 4.81
C ALA A 115 -8.83 13.08 3.61
N LYS A 116 -9.22 14.34 3.51
CA LYS A 116 -8.83 15.21 2.41
C LYS A 116 -7.42 15.76 2.63
N VAL A 117 -6.55 15.49 1.66
CA VAL A 117 -5.21 16.09 1.57
C VAL A 117 -5.29 17.35 0.73
N TYR A 118 -5.15 18.53 1.35
CA TYR A 118 -5.23 19.81 0.63
C TYR A 118 -4.03 20.03 -0.28
N GLY A 119 -2.83 19.67 0.18
CA GLY A 119 -1.63 19.78 -0.63
C GLY A 119 -0.34 19.57 0.16
N ILE A 120 0.77 19.74 -0.54
CA ILE A 120 2.13 19.62 0.01
C ILE A 120 2.86 20.92 -0.31
N ASN A 121 3.30 21.61 0.73
CA ASN A 121 4.07 22.84 0.62
C ASN A 121 5.54 22.54 0.92
N ILE A 122 6.43 23.26 0.25
CA ILE A 122 7.86 23.24 0.55
C ILE A 122 8.16 24.44 1.45
N VAL A 123 8.69 24.19 2.65
CA VAL A 123 9.08 25.21 3.63
C VAL A 123 10.60 25.32 3.61
N TYR A 124 11.11 26.51 3.29
CA TYR A 124 12.53 26.83 3.37
C TYR A 124 12.81 27.42 4.74
N MET A 125 13.67 26.76 5.50
CA MET A 125 14.04 27.19 6.85
C MET A 125 15.21 28.18 6.79
N PRO A 126 15.37 29.07 7.79
CA PRO A 126 16.47 30.03 7.83
C PRO A 126 17.87 29.40 7.84
N ASP A 127 17.98 28.14 8.27
CA ASP A 127 19.21 27.34 8.25
C ASP A 127 19.53 26.74 6.87
N GLY A 128 18.70 27.01 5.85
CA GLY A 128 18.82 26.48 4.50
C GLY A 128 18.23 25.08 4.31
N SER A 129 17.71 24.45 5.37
CA SER A 129 17.04 23.15 5.25
C SER A 129 15.67 23.29 4.60
N ILE A 130 15.22 22.20 3.97
CA ILE A 130 13.94 22.14 3.26
C ILE A 130 13.04 21.11 3.94
N ILE A 131 11.82 21.51 4.30
CA ILE A 131 10.81 20.64 4.90
C ILE A 131 9.60 20.57 3.98
N LYS A 132 9.20 19.37 3.58
CA LYS A 132 7.91 19.14 2.89
C LYS A 132 6.81 19.03 3.93
N ARG A 133 5.80 19.89 3.85
CA ARG A 133 4.67 19.95 4.79
C ARG A 133 3.36 19.61 4.10
N MET A 134 2.75 18.49 4.48
CA MET A 134 1.44 18.05 4.02
C MET A 134 0.34 18.67 4.89
N ARG A 135 -0.66 19.26 4.22
CA ARG A 135 -1.80 19.93 4.86
C ARG A 135 -3.04 19.06 4.77
N LEU A 136 -3.65 18.77 5.92
CA LEU A 136 -4.85 17.95 6.07
C LEU A 136 -5.96 18.78 6.71
N GLY A 137 -7.22 18.44 6.40
CA GLY A 137 -8.37 19.06 7.07
C GLY A 137 -8.38 18.83 8.58
N LYS A 138 -8.56 19.90 9.35
CA LYS A 138 -8.61 19.87 10.82
C LYS A 138 -9.68 18.95 11.38
N GLU A 139 -10.77 18.72 10.64
CA GLU A 139 -11.82 17.77 11.00
C GLU A 139 -11.32 16.32 11.11
N PHE A 140 -10.17 16.01 10.49
CA PHE A 140 -9.57 14.67 10.51
C PHE A 140 -8.51 14.49 11.59
N GLU A 141 -8.08 15.53 12.32
CA GLU A 141 -7.01 15.45 13.32
C GLU A 141 -7.20 14.31 14.33
N LYS A 142 -8.43 14.13 14.82
CA LYS A 142 -8.80 13.05 15.76
C LYS A 142 -9.46 11.84 15.08
N LYS A 143 -9.72 11.90 13.78
CA LYS A 143 -10.47 10.90 13.01
C LYS A 143 -9.61 10.20 11.95
N LEU A 144 -8.30 10.47 11.94
CA LEU A 144 -7.41 9.85 10.98
C LEU A 144 -7.48 8.31 11.09
N PRO A 145 -7.55 7.61 9.95
CA PRO A 145 -7.62 6.16 9.95
C PRO A 145 -6.31 5.48 10.40
N ILE A 146 -5.21 6.25 10.40
CA ILE A 146 -3.84 5.80 10.66
C ILE A 146 -3.17 6.86 11.55
N ALA A 147 -2.35 6.43 12.51
CA ALA A 147 -1.58 7.33 13.35
C ALA A 147 -0.60 8.17 12.52
N VAL A 148 -0.44 9.45 12.88
CA VAL A 148 0.43 10.42 12.16
C VAL A 148 1.85 9.89 11.95
N ASN A 149 2.44 9.25 12.97
CA ASN A 149 3.78 8.68 12.87
C ASN A 149 3.87 7.57 11.82
N SER A 150 2.89 6.66 11.79
CA SER A 150 2.82 5.61 10.77
C SER A 150 2.60 6.18 9.38
N VAL A 151 1.83 7.26 9.23
CA VAL A 151 1.67 7.94 7.94
C VAL A 151 3.01 8.47 7.43
N LYS A 152 3.79 9.14 8.30
CA LYS A 152 5.13 9.65 7.95
C LYS A 152 6.08 8.53 7.55
N GLU A 153 6.07 7.42 8.29
CA GLU A 153 6.87 6.23 7.99
C GLU A 153 6.48 5.61 6.64
N ILE A 154 5.20 5.38 6.39
CA ILE A 154 4.70 4.79 5.14
C ILE A 154 5.06 5.68 3.94
N LEU A 155 4.85 7.00 4.05
CA LEU A 155 5.21 7.94 2.98
C LEU A 155 6.71 7.90 2.68
N PHE A 156 7.56 7.84 3.72
CA PHE A 156 9.00 7.73 3.54
C PHE A 156 9.40 6.41 2.86
N LEU A 157 8.80 5.28 3.24
CA LEU A 157 9.10 3.96 2.65
C LEU A 157 8.70 3.84 1.17
N ILE A 158 7.70 4.61 0.73
CA ILE A 158 7.20 4.56 -0.66
C ILE A 158 7.90 5.61 -1.53
N THR A 159 8.03 6.84 -1.01
CA THR A 159 8.46 7.99 -1.80
C THR A 159 9.92 8.36 -1.58
N GLY A 160 10.55 7.87 -0.50
CA GLY A 160 11.90 8.25 -0.08
C GLY A 160 11.99 9.62 0.59
N GLU A 161 10.86 10.29 0.80
CA GLU A 161 10.80 11.71 1.18
C GLU A 161 10.23 11.87 2.59
N LYS A 162 10.87 12.73 3.40
CA LYS A 162 10.38 13.06 4.73
C LYS A 162 9.32 14.16 4.63
N VAL A 163 8.17 13.92 5.27
CA VAL A 163 7.03 14.82 5.22
C VAL A 163 6.56 15.13 6.64
N ASP A 164 6.38 16.40 6.93
CA ASP A 164 5.70 16.86 8.13
C ASP A 164 4.20 17.04 7.87
N ILE A 165 3.37 16.86 8.90
CA ILE A 165 1.90 16.87 8.76
C ILE A 165 1.33 17.97 9.64
N VAL A 166 0.52 18.83 9.04
CA VAL A 166 -0.19 19.92 9.72
C VAL A 166 -1.68 19.83 9.42
N PHE A 167 -2.50 20.09 10.44
CA PHE A 167 -3.94 20.13 10.36
C PHE A 167 -4.41 21.59 10.29
N GLU A 168 -5.18 21.91 9.25
CA GLU A 168 -5.71 23.26 8.97
C GLU A 168 -7.23 23.25 8.81
#